data_AF-A0A094GIB5-F1
#
_entry.id   AF-A0A094GIB5-F1
#
_cell.length_a   1.000
_cell.length_b   1.000
_cell.length_c   1.000
_cell.angle_alpha   90.00
_cell.angle_beta   90.00
_cell.angle_gamma   90.00
#
_symmetry.space_group_name_H-M   'P 1'
#
loop_
_entity.id
_entity.type
_entity.pdbx_description
1 polymer ?
#
loop_
_entity_poly.entity_id
_entity_poly.type
_entity_poly.pdbx_seq_one_letter_code
_entity_poly.pdbx_strand_id
1 'polypeptide(L)'
;MAPKILFPLCISIPLSEFAHPYAVLAPHTSITVASPKGGTALIDPNSLSQVIKDRISRDFLAKNKSLWGNTVRLSSLAAEAVLFVGGHGPMFDLATDSTSHTLIQDFHAKNKIIAAVCHGPSALANVVQEDERFLLEGLKVTDFADSEERRVGIEVPFSLGQMLGQASGGGFVKGDEWAPMVEIGTRERLITG
;
A
#
# COMPACT_ATOMS: atom_id res chain seq x y z
N MET A 1 -9.67 2.22 -23.89
CA MET A 1 -8.71 2.99 -23.06
C MET A 1 -7.82 2.00 -22.33
N ALA A 2 -6.53 2.30 -22.15
CA ALA A 2 -5.66 1.46 -21.32
C ALA A 2 -6.24 1.39 -19.90
N PRO A 3 -6.10 0.25 -19.18
CA PRO A 3 -6.49 0.19 -17.77
C PRO A 3 -5.76 1.29 -17.01
N LYS A 4 -6.35 1.73 -15.90
CA LYS A 4 -5.80 2.77 -15.04
C LYS A 4 -5.56 2.20 -13.66
N ILE A 5 -4.37 2.38 -13.10
CA ILE A 5 -4.04 1.98 -11.73
C ILE A 5 -3.85 3.23 -10.87
N LEU A 6 -4.37 3.17 -9.65
CA LEU A 6 -4.24 4.19 -8.64
C LEU A 6 -3.15 3.80 -7.64
N PHE A 7 -2.24 4.72 -7.33
CA PHE A 7 -1.21 4.56 -6.30
C PHE A 7 -1.47 5.61 -5.21
N PRO A 8 -2.17 5.26 -4.11
CA PRO A 8 -2.27 6.09 -2.93
C PRO A 8 -0.92 6.13 -2.22
N LEU A 9 -0.39 7.34 -2.07
CA LEU A 9 0.80 7.65 -1.30
C LEU A 9 0.42 8.23 0.06
N CYS A 10 1.27 7.96 1.04
CA CYS A 10 1.11 8.37 2.43
C CYS A 10 2.14 9.45 2.81
N ILE A 11 2.14 9.85 4.07
CA ILE A 11 3.06 10.86 4.63
C ILE A 11 4.56 10.49 4.58
N SER A 12 4.92 9.22 4.38
CA SER A 12 6.31 8.76 4.29
C SER A 12 6.43 7.52 3.41
N ILE A 13 7.15 7.62 2.29
CA ILE A 13 7.16 6.60 1.23
C ILE A 13 8.57 6.02 1.06
N PRO A 14 8.75 4.69 1.19
CA PRO A 14 9.98 4.03 0.79
C PRO A 14 10.12 4.08 -0.74
N LEU A 15 11.22 4.64 -1.24
CA LEU A 15 11.34 4.87 -2.68
C LEU A 15 11.26 3.59 -3.50
N SER A 16 11.84 2.48 -3.03
CA SER A 16 11.87 1.20 -3.76
C SER A 16 10.48 0.60 -3.92
N GLU A 17 9.65 0.64 -2.88
CA GLU A 17 8.27 0.13 -2.91
C GLU A 17 7.36 0.96 -3.80
N PHE A 18 7.71 2.21 -4.09
CA PHE A 18 7.04 3.00 -5.11
C PHE A 18 7.63 2.75 -6.52
N ALA A 19 8.96 2.82 -6.64
CA ALA A 19 9.67 2.82 -7.91
C ALA A 19 9.59 1.48 -8.63
N HIS A 20 9.69 0.36 -7.91
CA HIS A 20 9.71 -0.98 -8.53
C HIS A 20 8.35 -1.35 -9.12
N PRO A 21 7.22 -1.26 -8.39
CA PRO A 21 5.92 -1.52 -8.99
C PRO A 21 5.59 -0.53 -10.11
N TYR A 22 5.96 0.75 -9.97
CA TYR A 22 5.74 1.72 -11.04
C TYR A 22 6.51 1.34 -12.32
N ALA A 23 7.80 0.99 -12.20
CA ALA A 23 8.62 0.62 -13.36
C ALA A 23 8.08 -0.61 -14.10
N VAL A 24 7.50 -1.57 -13.37
CA VAL A 24 6.85 -2.75 -13.93
C VAL A 24 5.51 -2.41 -14.58
N LEU A 25 4.69 -1.56 -13.96
CA LEU A 25 3.31 -1.35 -14.38
C LEU A 25 3.14 -0.23 -15.42
N ALA A 26 3.90 0.87 -15.33
CA ALA A 26 3.77 2.04 -16.21
C ALA A 26 3.86 1.73 -17.72
N PRO A 27 4.63 0.74 -18.19
CA PRO A 27 4.61 0.34 -19.61
C PRO A 27 3.29 -0.28 -20.09
N HIS A 28 2.44 -0.77 -19.18
CA HIS A 28 1.23 -1.54 -19.50
C HIS A 28 -0.08 -0.81 -19.16
N THR A 29 -0.02 0.28 -18.40
CA THR A 29 -1.19 0.97 -17.87
C THR A 29 -0.90 2.44 -17.60
N SER A 30 -1.95 3.25 -17.53
CA SER A 30 -1.83 4.61 -16.98
C SER A 30 -1.85 4.56 -15.45
N ILE A 31 -0.91 5.26 -14.81
CA ILE A 31 -0.84 5.33 -13.34
C ILE A 31 -1.24 6.74 -12.89
N THR A 32 -2.19 6.82 -11.95
CA THR A 32 -2.48 8.04 -11.20
C THR A 32 -1.94 7.90 -9.80
N VAL A 33 -1.20 8.91 -9.36
CA VAL A 33 -0.61 8.96 -8.04
C VAL A 33 -1.41 9.96 -7.21
N ALA A 34 -1.92 9.50 -6.07
CA ALA A 34 -2.80 10.29 -5.21
C ALA A 34 -2.30 10.29 -3.76
N SER A 35 -2.77 11.22 -2.96
CA SER A 35 -2.59 11.20 -1.49
C SER A 35 -3.86 11.75 -0.82
N PRO A 36 -4.09 11.52 0.49
CA PRO A 36 -5.31 11.98 1.16
C PRO A 36 -5.60 13.47 0.96
N LYS A 37 -4.56 14.32 0.97
CA LYS A 37 -4.68 15.77 0.80
C LYS A 37 -4.33 16.26 -0.61
N GLY A 38 -3.71 15.43 -1.45
CA GLY A 38 -3.07 15.88 -2.69
C GLY A 38 -1.82 16.72 -2.42
N GLY A 39 -1.14 17.15 -3.48
CA GLY A 39 0.09 17.93 -3.39
C GLY A 39 1.32 17.06 -3.18
N THR A 40 2.28 17.55 -2.40
CA THR A 40 3.58 16.88 -2.22
C THR A 40 3.51 15.81 -1.14
N ALA A 41 3.83 14.58 -1.52
CA ALA A 41 4.15 13.49 -0.61
C ALA A 41 5.68 13.38 -0.41
N LEU A 42 6.11 12.81 0.71
CA LEU A 42 7.52 12.80 1.12
C LEU A 42 8.12 11.41 0.95
N ILE A 43 9.31 11.36 0.34
CA ILE A 43 10.13 10.15 0.33
C ILE A 43 10.78 10.01 1.69
N ASP A 44 10.75 8.79 2.26
CA ASP A 44 11.46 8.46 3.48
C ASP A 44 12.98 8.70 3.29
N PRO A 45 13.60 9.62 4.04
CA PRO A 45 15.03 9.87 3.96
C PRO A 45 15.89 8.62 4.19
N ASN A 46 15.45 7.68 5.02
CA ASN A 46 16.18 6.45 5.29
C ASN A 46 16.32 5.57 4.04
N SER A 47 15.28 5.58 3.18
CA SER A 47 15.30 4.84 1.91
C SER A 47 16.32 5.39 0.91
N LEU A 48 16.68 6.68 1.01
CA LEU A 48 17.61 7.35 0.07
C LEU A 48 19.03 6.79 0.14
N SER A 49 19.45 6.28 1.31
CA SER A 49 20.77 5.66 1.48
C SER A 49 20.95 4.40 0.61
N GLN A 50 19.87 3.68 0.34
CA GLN A 50 19.88 2.45 -0.44
C GLN A 50 19.81 2.67 -1.95
N VAL A 51 19.34 3.86 -2.37
CA VAL A 51 19.13 4.23 -3.78
C VAL A 51 20.39 4.08 -4.63
N ILE A 52 21.58 4.30 -4.07
CA ILE A 52 22.84 4.20 -4.80
C ILE A 52 23.03 2.78 -5.38
N LYS A 53 22.61 1.75 -4.63
CA LYS A 53 22.75 0.34 -5.00
C LYS A 53 21.60 -0.17 -5.87
N ASP A 54 20.49 0.55 -5.90
CA ASP A 54 19.29 0.21 -6.66
C ASP A 54 19.15 1.12 -7.88
N ARG A 55 19.48 0.57 -9.06
CA ARG A 55 19.39 1.30 -10.33
C ARG A 55 17.96 1.77 -10.62
N ILE A 56 16.94 0.98 -10.31
CA ILE A 56 15.54 1.34 -10.58
C ILE A 56 15.18 2.56 -9.74
N SER A 57 15.42 2.51 -8.44
CA SER A 57 15.16 3.64 -7.53
C SER A 57 15.97 4.88 -7.90
N ARG A 58 17.24 4.74 -8.28
CA ARG A 58 18.09 5.87 -8.69
C ARG A 58 17.56 6.56 -9.94
N ASP A 59 17.25 5.78 -10.97
CA ASP A 59 16.73 6.32 -12.23
C ASP A 59 15.33 6.93 -12.01
N PHE A 60 14.53 6.31 -11.13
CA PHE A 60 13.21 6.80 -10.75
C PHE A 60 13.29 8.14 -10.00
N LEU A 61 14.18 8.25 -9.01
CA LEU A 61 14.42 9.47 -8.23
C LEU A 61 14.75 10.66 -9.13
N ALA A 62 15.62 10.42 -10.13
CA ALA A 62 16.10 11.46 -11.03
C ALA A 62 15.04 11.96 -12.02
N LYS A 63 14.08 11.11 -12.41
CA LYS A 63 13.18 11.37 -13.54
C LYS A 63 11.73 11.63 -13.15
N ASN A 64 11.28 11.12 -12.01
CA ASN A 64 9.86 11.02 -11.69
C ASN A 64 9.42 11.88 -10.50
N LYS A 65 10.22 12.88 -10.11
CA LYS A 65 9.95 13.73 -8.93
C LYS A 65 8.57 14.40 -8.93
N SER A 66 8.02 14.68 -10.11
CA SER A 66 6.67 15.22 -10.24
C SER A 66 5.57 14.27 -9.74
N LEU A 67 5.79 12.95 -9.76
CA LEU A 67 4.78 11.95 -9.36
C LEU A 67 4.42 12.06 -7.88
N TRP A 68 5.41 12.21 -7.00
CA TRP A 68 5.16 12.45 -5.57
C TRP A 68 5.14 13.95 -5.23
N GLY A 69 5.64 14.83 -6.10
CA GLY A 69 5.56 16.28 -5.91
C GLY A 69 4.16 16.86 -6.13
N ASN A 70 3.37 16.27 -7.04
CA ASN A 70 2.08 16.79 -7.52
C ASN A 70 0.98 15.72 -7.49
N THR A 71 0.82 15.03 -6.35
CA THR A 71 -0.24 14.02 -6.21
C THR A 71 -1.62 14.65 -6.33
N VAL A 72 -2.56 13.93 -6.94
CA VAL A 72 -3.98 14.34 -6.87
C VAL A 72 -4.55 13.99 -5.51
N ARG A 73 -5.66 14.62 -5.12
CA ARG A 73 -6.40 14.21 -3.93
C ARG A 73 -7.02 12.82 -4.14
N LEU A 74 -6.99 11.97 -3.13
CA LEU A 74 -7.46 10.58 -3.19
C LEU A 74 -8.96 10.42 -3.52
N SER A 75 -9.76 11.46 -3.29
CA SER A 75 -11.21 11.43 -3.44
C SER A 75 -11.69 11.06 -4.85
N SER A 76 -12.48 9.99 -4.93
CA SER A 76 -13.34 9.60 -6.08
C SER A 76 -12.63 9.47 -7.43
N LEU A 77 -11.48 8.79 -7.44
CA LEU A 77 -10.72 8.53 -8.66
C LEU A 77 -11.18 7.25 -9.36
N ALA A 78 -11.55 7.36 -10.64
CA ALA A 78 -11.81 6.18 -11.46
C ALA A 78 -10.49 5.49 -11.82
N ALA A 79 -10.35 4.22 -11.41
CA ALA A 79 -9.28 3.30 -11.79
C ALA A 79 -9.77 1.84 -11.71
N GLU A 80 -9.06 0.91 -12.35
CA GLU A 80 -9.39 -0.52 -12.40
C GLU A 80 -8.66 -1.35 -11.34
N ALA A 81 -7.59 -0.80 -10.78
CA ALA A 81 -6.84 -1.39 -9.67
C ALA A 81 -6.25 -0.29 -8.78
N VAL A 82 -6.00 -0.62 -7.51
CA VAL A 82 -5.31 0.23 -6.55
C VAL A 82 -4.13 -0.52 -5.94
N LEU A 83 -2.98 0.15 -5.82
CA LEU A 83 -1.80 -0.35 -5.12
C LEU A 83 -1.41 0.62 -4.00
N PHE A 84 -1.62 0.22 -2.76
CA PHE A 84 -1.19 0.94 -1.57
C PHE A 84 0.31 0.65 -1.33
N VAL A 85 1.13 1.68 -1.54
CA VAL A 85 2.57 1.64 -1.25
C VAL A 85 2.78 1.63 0.27
N GLY A 86 3.80 0.92 0.75
CA GLY A 86 4.08 0.78 2.18
C GLY A 86 4.98 1.88 2.76
N GLY A 87 5.89 1.45 3.64
CA GLY A 87 6.58 2.27 4.65
C GLY A 87 5.65 2.70 5.78
N HIS A 88 6.16 3.28 6.86
CA HIS A 88 5.35 3.51 8.06
C HIS A 88 4.15 4.46 7.88
N GLY A 89 4.15 5.32 6.85
CA GLY A 89 3.13 6.35 6.63
C GLY A 89 1.67 5.88 6.69
N PRO A 90 1.26 4.79 5.98
CA PRO A 90 -0.12 4.28 5.96
C PRO A 90 -0.66 3.92 7.35
N MET A 91 0.20 3.64 8.34
CA MET A 91 -0.23 3.36 9.70
C MET A 91 -0.77 4.62 10.41
N PHE A 92 -0.37 5.80 9.96
CA PHE A 92 -0.73 7.08 10.57
C PHE A 92 -1.86 7.79 9.83
N ASP A 93 -1.91 7.70 8.50
CA ASP A 93 -2.92 8.39 7.69
C ASP A 93 -3.97 7.41 7.13
N LEU A 94 -3.56 6.44 6.31
CA LEU A 94 -4.48 5.62 5.53
C LEU A 94 -5.30 4.62 6.35
N ALA A 95 -4.78 4.14 7.49
CA ALA A 95 -5.47 3.19 8.36
C ALA A 95 -6.73 3.75 9.04
N THR A 96 -6.90 5.07 9.03
CA THR A 96 -8.06 5.77 9.62
C THR A 96 -8.73 6.75 8.66
N ASP A 97 -8.26 6.84 7.41
CA ASP A 97 -8.79 7.77 6.42
C ASP A 97 -10.09 7.22 5.81
N SER A 98 -11.20 7.89 6.10
CA SER A 98 -12.52 7.47 5.61
C SER A 98 -12.66 7.51 4.09
N THR A 99 -11.89 8.37 3.41
CA THR A 99 -11.87 8.42 1.94
C THR A 99 -11.18 7.19 1.37
N SER A 100 -10.06 6.77 1.96
CA SER A 100 -9.35 5.52 1.66
C SER A 100 -10.27 4.31 1.88
N HIS A 101 -10.94 4.23 3.04
CA HIS A 101 -11.86 3.13 3.34
C HIS A 101 -13.01 3.06 2.33
N THR A 102 -13.64 4.21 2.02
CA THR A 102 -14.70 4.29 1.01
C THR A 102 -14.22 3.83 -0.36
N LEU A 103 -13.02 4.25 -0.77
CA LEU A 103 -12.40 3.84 -2.02
C LEU A 103 -12.18 2.32 -2.07
N ILE A 104 -11.69 1.73 -0.98
CA ILE A 104 -11.44 0.27 -0.90
C ILE A 104 -12.76 -0.50 -0.98
N GLN A 105 -13.79 -0.06 -0.26
CA GLN A 105 -15.14 -0.63 -0.33
C GLN A 105 -15.68 -0.60 -1.76
N ASP A 106 -15.55 0.55 -2.43
CA ASP A 106 -15.95 0.75 -3.82
C ASP A 106 -15.24 -0.21 -4.78
N PHE A 107 -13.93 -0.40 -4.59
CA PHE A 107 -13.13 -1.31 -5.42
C PHE A 107 -13.54 -2.76 -5.20
N HIS A 108 -13.73 -3.15 -3.95
CA HIS A 108 -14.17 -4.49 -3.60
C HIS A 108 -15.57 -4.80 -4.17
N ALA A 109 -16.54 -3.90 -3.98
CA ALA A 109 -17.90 -4.05 -4.50
C ALA A 109 -17.94 -4.16 -6.03
N LYS A 110 -17.01 -3.48 -6.72
CA LYS A 110 -16.86 -3.50 -8.18
C LYS A 110 -15.93 -4.63 -8.68
N ASN A 111 -15.50 -5.55 -7.80
CA ASN A 111 -14.62 -6.67 -8.11
C ASN A 111 -13.29 -6.23 -8.78
N LYS A 112 -12.77 -5.07 -8.36
CA LYS A 112 -11.51 -4.47 -8.80
C LYS A 112 -10.34 -4.98 -7.97
N ILE A 113 -9.13 -4.82 -8.50
CA ILE A 113 -7.92 -5.30 -7.82
C ILE A 113 -7.51 -4.32 -6.73
N ILE A 114 -7.24 -4.84 -5.53
CA ILE A 114 -6.70 -4.12 -4.39
C ILE A 114 -5.38 -4.81 -4.03
N ALA A 115 -4.28 -4.08 -4.11
CA ALA A 115 -2.97 -4.55 -3.72
C ALA A 115 -2.38 -3.63 -2.64
N ALA A 116 -1.63 -4.20 -1.71
CA ALA A 116 -0.95 -3.45 -0.65
C ALA A 116 0.38 -4.14 -0.30
N VAL A 117 1.43 -3.37 -0.02
CA VAL A 117 2.77 -3.90 0.26
C VAL A 117 3.34 -3.35 1.57
N CYS A 118 4.12 -4.15 2.29
CA CYS A 118 4.83 -3.81 3.52
C CYS A 118 3.88 -3.34 4.62
N HIS A 119 3.82 -2.04 4.95
CA HIS A 119 2.82 -1.47 5.86
C HIS A 119 1.54 -0.97 5.17
N GLY A 120 1.52 -0.94 3.84
CA GLY A 120 0.34 -0.59 3.04
C GLY A 120 -0.94 -1.37 3.42
N PRO A 121 -0.87 -2.65 3.83
CA PRO A 121 -2.02 -3.40 4.34
C PRO A 121 -2.74 -2.75 5.53
N SER A 122 -2.12 -1.80 6.25
CA SER A 122 -2.79 -1.05 7.31
C SER A 122 -4.02 -0.29 6.81
N ALA A 123 -4.02 0.14 5.54
CA ALA A 123 -5.17 0.79 4.91
C ALA A 123 -6.39 -0.14 4.79
N LEU A 124 -6.19 -1.46 4.83
CA LEU A 124 -7.25 -2.46 4.69
C LEU A 124 -7.79 -2.94 6.05
N ALA A 125 -7.01 -2.81 7.11
CA ALA A 125 -7.24 -3.48 8.39
C ALA A 125 -8.57 -3.09 9.08
N ASN A 126 -9.04 -1.86 8.85
CA ASN A 126 -10.27 -1.34 9.45
C ASN A 126 -11.44 -1.25 8.45
N VAL A 127 -11.27 -1.76 7.23
CA VAL A 127 -12.32 -1.68 6.21
C VAL A 127 -13.36 -2.77 6.45
N VAL A 128 -14.63 -2.37 6.49
CA VAL A 128 -15.78 -3.27 6.63
C VAL A 128 -16.61 -3.30 5.36
N GLN A 129 -17.32 -4.41 5.13
CA GLN A 129 -18.29 -4.59 4.06
C GLN A 129 -19.65 -3.99 4.47
N GLU A 130 -20.64 -4.03 3.57
CA GLU A 130 -22.01 -3.52 3.83
C GLU A 130 -22.71 -4.27 4.98
N ASP A 131 -22.33 -5.51 5.24
CA ASP A 131 -22.84 -6.36 6.33
C ASP A 131 -22.06 -6.22 7.65
N GLU A 132 -21.25 -5.15 7.77
CA GLU A 132 -20.41 -4.82 8.93
C GLU A 132 -19.26 -5.80 9.22
N ARG A 133 -19.08 -6.84 8.39
CA ARG A 133 -17.94 -7.75 8.51
C ARG A 133 -16.66 -7.12 7.97
N PHE A 134 -15.51 -7.52 8.51
CA PHE A 134 -14.23 -7.05 7.98
C PHE A 134 -14.04 -7.49 6.52
N LEU A 135 -13.48 -6.60 5.72
CA LEU A 135 -13.12 -6.89 4.33
C LEU A 135 -12.21 -8.11 4.23
N LEU A 136 -11.30 -8.27 5.19
CA LEU A 136 -10.28 -9.31 5.22
C LEU A 136 -10.76 -10.63 5.83
N GLU A 137 -11.99 -10.70 6.35
CA GLU A 137 -12.45 -11.86 7.12
C GLU A 137 -12.34 -13.16 6.31
N GLY A 138 -11.65 -14.16 6.88
CA GLY A 138 -11.42 -15.46 6.27
C GLY A 138 -10.32 -15.48 5.20
N LEU A 139 -9.62 -14.37 4.96
CA LEU A 139 -8.55 -14.29 3.97
C LEU A 139 -7.19 -14.54 4.60
N LYS A 140 -6.27 -15.13 3.81
CA LYS A 140 -4.85 -15.05 4.11
C LYS A 140 -4.31 -13.68 3.76
N VAL A 141 -3.54 -13.11 4.66
CA VAL A 141 -2.92 -11.78 4.51
C VAL A 141 -1.52 -11.79 5.10
N THR A 142 -0.64 -10.96 4.56
CA THR A 142 0.73 -10.75 5.07
C THR A 142 1.06 -9.26 5.13
N ASP A 143 2.12 -8.91 5.85
CA ASP A 143 2.66 -7.56 5.97
C ASP A 143 4.17 -7.59 6.26
N PHE A 144 4.71 -6.41 6.59
CA PHE A 144 5.98 -6.28 7.28
C PHE A 144 5.90 -6.80 8.72
N ALA A 145 6.71 -7.79 9.05
CA ALA A 145 6.55 -8.53 10.29
C ALA A 145 6.93 -7.71 11.53
N ASP A 146 6.20 -7.90 12.64
CA ASP A 146 6.53 -7.30 13.94
C ASP A 146 7.99 -7.57 14.39
N SER A 147 8.59 -8.68 13.96
CA SER A 147 9.99 -9.01 14.25
C SER A 147 10.97 -8.09 13.51
N GLU A 148 10.63 -7.69 12.30
CA GLU A 148 11.42 -6.74 11.50
C GLU A 148 11.20 -5.31 12.03
N GLU A 149 9.97 -4.96 12.40
CA GLU A 149 9.63 -3.68 13.03
C GLU A 149 10.49 -3.40 14.28
N ARG A 150 10.62 -4.41 15.16
CA ARG A 150 11.48 -4.30 16.37
C ARG A 150 12.95 -4.06 16.05
N ARG A 151 13.44 -4.50 14.88
CA ARG A 151 14.83 -4.28 14.44
C ARG A 151 15.04 -2.90 13.86
N VAL A 152 14.01 -2.35 13.20
CA VAL A 152 14.03 -0.99 12.67
C VAL A 152 13.98 0.04 13.81
N GLY A 153 13.22 -0.25 14.87
CA GLY A 153 13.18 0.57 16.09
C GLY A 153 12.42 1.89 15.94
N ILE A 154 11.50 1.95 14.98
CA ILE A 154 10.57 3.07 14.80
C ILE A 154 9.32 2.79 15.65
N GLU A 155 8.85 3.81 16.35
CA GLU A 155 7.60 3.72 17.11
C GLU A 155 6.40 3.84 16.15
N VAL A 156 5.52 2.84 16.20
CA VAL A 156 4.31 2.74 15.37
C VAL A 156 3.06 2.75 16.26
N PRO A 157 1.91 3.26 15.76
CA PRO A 157 0.72 3.44 16.58
C PRO A 157 0.05 2.11 17.03
N PHE A 158 0.36 1.01 16.35
CA PHE A 158 -0.20 -0.32 16.62
C PHE A 158 0.67 -1.42 15.98
N SER A 159 0.48 -2.68 16.38
CA SER A 159 1.05 -3.83 15.66
C SER A 159 0.19 -4.15 14.44
N LEU A 160 0.79 -4.09 13.25
CA LEU A 160 0.08 -4.35 12.00
C LEU A 160 -0.32 -5.82 11.90
N GLY A 161 0.58 -6.75 12.25
CA GLY A 161 0.28 -8.19 12.22
C GLY A 161 -0.86 -8.57 13.15
N GLN A 162 -0.95 -7.95 14.34
CA GLN A 162 -2.11 -8.14 15.23
C GLN A 162 -3.40 -7.59 14.63
N MET A 163 -3.38 -6.40 14.05
CA MET A 163 -4.56 -5.80 13.42
C MET A 163 -5.04 -6.63 12.23
N LEU A 164 -4.14 -7.08 11.36
CA LEU A 164 -4.48 -7.95 10.23
C LEU A 164 -4.97 -9.32 10.71
N GLY A 165 -4.37 -9.87 11.77
CA GLY A 165 -4.84 -11.10 12.40
C GLY A 165 -6.28 -10.99 12.91
N GLN A 166 -6.64 -9.87 13.53
CA GLN A 166 -8.02 -9.61 13.98
C GLN A 166 -8.97 -9.44 12.78
N ALA A 167 -8.63 -8.57 11.83
CA ALA A 167 -9.46 -8.28 10.67
C ALA A 167 -9.70 -9.50 9.77
N SER A 168 -8.71 -10.40 9.68
CA SER A 168 -8.80 -11.62 8.89
C SER A 168 -9.45 -12.81 9.61
N GLY A 169 -9.71 -12.72 10.91
CA GLY A 169 -10.18 -13.85 11.71
C GLY A 169 -9.09 -14.92 11.93
N GLY A 170 -7.83 -14.49 12.04
CA GLY A 170 -6.67 -15.36 12.27
C GLY A 170 -5.93 -15.81 11.01
N GLY A 171 -6.19 -15.19 9.86
CA GLY A 171 -5.58 -15.53 8.57
C GLY A 171 -4.22 -14.87 8.31
N PHE A 172 -3.65 -14.15 9.27
CA PHE A 172 -2.34 -13.53 9.12
C PHE A 172 -1.23 -14.58 8.97
N VAL A 173 -0.41 -14.43 7.93
CA VAL A 173 0.73 -15.29 7.62
C VAL A 173 1.99 -14.43 7.60
N LYS A 174 3.06 -14.93 8.22
CA LYS A 174 4.35 -14.26 8.31
C LYS A 174 5.39 -15.02 7.51
N GLY A 175 6.18 -14.31 6.70
CA GLY A 175 7.37 -14.85 6.04
C GLY A 175 8.59 -14.94 6.96
N ASP A 176 9.69 -15.46 6.39
CA ASP A 176 11.02 -15.29 6.97
C ASP A 176 11.43 -13.81 6.91
N GLU A 177 12.22 -13.36 7.89
CA GLU A 177 12.65 -11.95 7.96
C GLU A 177 13.38 -11.54 6.66
N TRP A 178 12.94 -10.43 6.08
CA TRP A 178 13.42 -9.81 4.85
C TRP A 178 13.24 -10.66 3.58
N ALA A 179 12.52 -11.78 3.68
CA ALA A 179 12.19 -12.63 2.54
C ALA A 179 10.89 -12.15 1.87
N PRO A 180 10.79 -12.24 0.53
CA PRO A 180 9.57 -11.89 -0.16
C PRO A 180 8.44 -12.85 0.22
N MET A 181 7.27 -12.30 0.55
CA MET A 181 6.05 -13.02 0.85
C MET A 181 4.90 -12.30 0.14
N VAL A 182 4.01 -13.04 -0.52
CA VAL A 182 2.80 -12.48 -1.12
C VAL A 182 1.64 -13.43 -0.85
N GLU A 183 0.55 -12.90 -0.33
CA GLU A 183 -0.72 -13.60 -0.15
C GLU A 183 -1.77 -13.01 -1.09
N ILE A 184 -2.56 -13.91 -1.70
CA ILE A 184 -3.61 -13.56 -2.65
C ILE A 184 -4.94 -14.08 -2.09
N GLY A 185 -5.81 -13.15 -1.70
CA GLY A 185 -7.15 -13.38 -1.18
C GLY A 185 -8.26 -13.14 -2.22
N THR A 186 -9.51 -13.19 -1.76
CA THR A 186 -10.78 -12.94 -2.46
C THR A 186 -10.72 -12.99 -3.99
N ARG A 187 -11.10 -14.12 -4.59
CA ARG A 187 -11.25 -14.28 -6.05
C ARG A 187 -10.01 -13.81 -6.86
N GLU A 188 -8.82 -13.89 -6.25
CA GLU A 188 -7.55 -13.43 -6.83
C GLU A 188 -7.47 -11.91 -7.09
N ARG A 189 -8.19 -11.11 -6.28
CA ARG A 189 -8.31 -9.65 -6.45
C ARG A 189 -7.78 -8.84 -5.28
N LEU A 190 -7.55 -9.46 -4.11
CA LEU A 190 -6.94 -8.81 -2.96
C LEU A 190 -5.53 -9.38 -2.75
N ILE A 191 -4.51 -8.53 -2.82
CA ILE A 191 -3.10 -8.93 -2.79
C ILE A 191 -2.40 -8.18 -1.66
N THR A 192 -1.74 -8.90 -0.77
CA THR A 192 -0.88 -8.33 0.27
C THR A 192 0.52 -8.90 0.15
N GLY A 193 1.55 -8.10 0.35
CA GLY A 193 2.96 -8.54 0.30
C GLY A 193 3.88 -7.61 1.05
#